data_AF-A0A0A2TNV1-F1
#
_entry.id   AF-A0A0A2TNV1-F1
#
_cell.length_a   1.000
_cell.length_b   1.000
_cell.length_c   1.000
_cell.angle_alpha   90.00
_cell.angle_beta   90.00
_cell.angle_gamma   90.00
#
_symmetry.space_group_name_H-M   'P 1'
#
loop_
_entity.id
_entity.type
_entity.pdbx_description
1 polymer ?
#
loop_
_entity_poly.entity_id
_entity_poly.type
_entity_poly.pdbx_seq_one_letter_code
_entity_poly.pdbx_strand_id
1 'polypeptide(L)'
;MIKKLLVVGALTTLLITVSIGISYQNYYADQKKSVEEYIKLGGEFIKNNPELLSKSLEVVENKLVNYEDVVSNVDLLPISIAEIEFRKGINQAAGFGDMDDKAIFNILVEEKLIMSYAIKNNVLPTKNEIDDFIKSERLVFEKTEEFQKFINNFCTAANMSMEDYWNTYEYYNAFRIVTFKKAYDYSIETGIKKGELRDLKSDKYTLNSDITSEYDKYWIKIKKEMKNMTSLKVNKQYSNRGFILDNSKLYTFGGEV
;
A
#
# COMPACT_ATOMS: atom_id res chain seq x y z
N MET A 1 -26.14 26.56 2.69
CA MET A 1 -25.48 25.83 3.81
C MET A 1 -26.25 24.54 3.99
N ILE A 2 -25.78 23.38 3.55
CA ILE A 2 -24.74 22.57 4.19
C ILE A 2 -23.98 21.81 3.08
N LYS A 3 -22.65 21.89 3.11
CA LYS A 3 -21.73 21.12 2.25
C LYS A 3 -21.99 19.64 2.52
N LYS A 4 -22.49 18.90 1.52
CA LYS A 4 -22.48 17.43 1.53
C LYS A 4 -21.02 17.00 1.40
N LEU A 5 -20.40 16.87 2.56
CA LEU A 5 -19.13 16.21 2.77
C LEU A 5 -19.16 14.85 2.05
N LEU A 6 -18.25 14.70 1.10
CA LEU A 6 -17.77 13.44 0.56
C LEU A 6 -17.24 12.58 1.72
N VAL A 7 -18.14 11.86 2.40
CA VAL A 7 -17.86 10.91 3.49
C VAL A 7 -18.08 9.47 3.02
N VAL A 8 -18.12 9.24 1.71
CA VAL A 8 -18.17 7.90 1.14
C VAL A 8 -16.75 7.48 0.77
N GLY A 9 -16.13 6.64 1.61
CA GLY A 9 -14.99 5.81 1.20
C GLY A 9 -13.69 5.89 2.00
N ALA A 10 -13.72 6.10 3.32
CA ALA A 10 -12.58 5.83 4.20
C ALA A 10 -12.95 4.77 5.25
N LEU A 11 -13.58 3.70 4.78
CA LEU A 11 -13.78 2.49 5.55
C LEU A 11 -13.01 1.38 4.84
N THR A 12 -12.05 0.83 5.58
CA THR A 12 -11.30 -0.40 5.29
C THR A 12 -10.01 -0.24 4.45
N THR A 13 -8.86 -0.24 5.17
CA THR A 13 -7.64 -1.06 4.95
C THR A 13 -6.42 -0.63 4.15
N LEU A 14 -5.28 -1.17 4.60
CA LEU A 14 -4.18 -1.48 3.68
C LEU A 14 -3.30 -2.69 4.08
N LEU A 15 -3.91 -3.71 4.68
CA LEU A 15 -3.41 -5.10 4.58
C LEU A 15 -4.53 -6.10 4.26
N ILE A 16 -5.80 -5.77 4.52
CA ILE A 16 -6.95 -6.64 4.22
C ILE A 16 -7.72 -6.17 2.96
N THR A 17 -8.28 -4.97 2.84
CA THR A 17 -9.10 -4.55 1.68
C THR A 17 -8.36 -3.94 0.49
N VAL A 18 -7.03 -3.72 0.48
CA VAL A 18 -6.38 -3.62 -0.85
C VAL A 18 -6.34 -5.02 -1.48
N SER A 19 -6.12 -6.07 -0.68
CA SER A 19 -6.33 -7.45 -1.13
C SER A 19 -7.80 -7.77 -1.47
N ILE A 20 -8.78 -7.14 -0.83
CA ILE A 20 -10.21 -7.42 -1.12
C ILE A 20 -10.74 -6.52 -2.27
N GLY A 21 -10.29 -5.27 -2.41
CA GLY A 21 -10.85 -4.24 -3.31
C GLY A 21 -10.85 -4.58 -4.80
N ILE A 22 -9.79 -5.19 -5.31
CA ILE A 22 -9.64 -5.55 -6.74
C ILE A 22 -10.02 -7.02 -6.99
N SER A 23 -9.96 -7.86 -5.96
CA SER A 23 -10.40 -9.27 -6.01
C SER A 23 -11.92 -9.45 -5.82
N TYR A 24 -12.68 -8.37 -5.58
CA TYR A 24 -14.11 -8.39 -5.23
C TYR A 24 -15.05 -9.05 -6.25
N GLN A 25 -14.65 -9.22 -7.51
CA GLN A 25 -15.49 -9.91 -8.50
C GLN A 25 -15.11 -11.37 -8.79
N ASN A 26 -13.86 -11.78 -8.55
CA ASN A 26 -13.40 -13.13 -8.95
C ASN A 26 -13.09 -14.07 -7.78
N TYR A 27 -12.91 -13.57 -6.55
CA TYR A 27 -12.50 -14.40 -5.40
C TYR A 27 -13.66 -14.84 -4.47
N TYR A 28 -14.86 -14.30 -4.70
CA TYR A 28 -16.06 -14.62 -3.90
C TYR A 28 -16.65 -16.02 -4.14
N ALA A 29 -16.03 -16.81 -5.01
CA ALA A 29 -16.53 -18.15 -5.30
C ALA A 29 -16.07 -19.22 -4.29
N ASP A 30 -15.06 -18.99 -3.42
CA ASP A 30 -14.51 -20.14 -2.68
C ASP A 30 -13.98 -20.00 -1.23
N GLN A 31 -14.02 -18.86 -0.49
CA GLN A 31 -13.66 -18.88 0.97
C GLN A 31 -14.46 -17.98 1.93
N LYS A 32 -14.67 -18.51 3.15
CA LYS A 32 -15.75 -18.26 4.15
C LYS A 32 -15.46 -17.32 5.34
N LYS A 33 -14.39 -16.50 5.34
CA LYS A 33 -13.96 -15.76 6.55
C LYS A 33 -14.57 -14.36 6.68
N SER A 34 -14.89 -13.92 7.91
CA SER A 34 -15.38 -12.56 8.19
C SER A 34 -14.24 -11.53 8.28
N VAL A 35 -14.55 -10.24 8.19
CA VAL A 35 -13.57 -9.14 8.35
C VAL A 35 -12.83 -9.26 9.69
N GLU A 36 -13.55 -9.56 10.77
CA GLU A 36 -12.95 -9.78 12.09
C GLU A 36 -11.98 -10.96 12.13
N GLU A 37 -12.26 -12.03 11.39
CA GLU A 37 -11.38 -13.18 11.30
C GLU A 37 -10.06 -12.81 10.60
N TYR A 38 -10.13 -12.05 9.51
CA TYR A 38 -8.93 -11.52 8.85
C TYR A 38 -8.12 -10.59 9.77
N ILE A 39 -8.79 -9.70 10.50
CA ILE A 39 -8.15 -8.80 11.47
C ILE A 39 -7.41 -9.60 12.54
N LYS A 40 -8.07 -10.61 13.10
CA LYS A 40 -7.49 -11.48 14.12
C LYS A 40 -6.26 -12.22 13.59
N LEU A 41 -6.36 -12.84 12.42
CA LEU A 41 -5.27 -13.60 11.80
C LEU A 41 -4.06 -12.70 11.49
N GLY A 42 -4.29 -11.51 10.95
CA GLY A 42 -3.23 -10.52 10.71
C GLY A 42 -2.57 -10.05 12.00
N GLY A 43 -3.36 -9.78 13.05
CA GLY A 43 -2.86 -9.43 14.37
C GLY A 43 -2.03 -10.54 15.00
N GLU A 44 -2.52 -11.79 14.99
CA GLU A 44 -1.81 -12.95 15.53
C GLU A 44 -0.48 -13.19 14.81
N PHE A 45 -0.42 -12.98 13.48
CA PHE A 45 0.83 -13.04 12.75
C PHE A 45 1.83 -11.98 13.23
N ILE A 46 1.39 -10.73 13.39
CA ILE A 46 2.25 -9.63 13.88
C ILE A 46 2.75 -9.91 15.29
N LYS A 47 1.88 -10.40 16.17
CA LYS A 47 2.24 -10.79 17.54
C LYS A 47 3.37 -11.83 17.56
N ASN A 48 3.33 -12.78 16.63
CA ASN A 48 4.30 -13.87 16.56
C ASN A 48 5.57 -13.50 15.77
N ASN A 49 5.57 -12.38 15.04
CA ASN A 49 6.69 -11.94 14.20
C ASN A 49 6.92 -10.41 14.29
N PRO A 50 7.07 -9.83 15.51
CA PRO A 50 7.16 -8.38 15.69
C PRO A 50 8.39 -7.77 14.99
N GLU A 51 9.47 -8.53 14.85
CA GLU A 51 10.70 -8.14 14.17
C GLU A 51 10.50 -7.90 12.67
N LEU A 52 9.59 -8.63 12.02
CA LEU A 52 9.31 -8.44 10.60
C LEU A 52 8.61 -7.11 10.33
N LEU A 53 7.67 -6.73 11.20
CA LEU A 53 7.05 -5.40 11.17
C LEU A 53 8.09 -4.32 11.46
N SER A 54 8.90 -4.49 12.51
CA SER A 54 9.92 -3.53 12.90
C SER A 54 10.93 -3.26 11.78
N LYS A 55 11.47 -4.30 11.13
CA LYS A 55 12.39 -4.15 10.01
C LYS A 55 11.72 -3.51 8.78
N SER A 56 10.43 -3.76 8.55
CA SER A 56 9.69 -3.13 7.45
C SER A 56 9.54 -1.60 7.65
N LEU A 57 9.52 -1.12 8.90
CA LEU A 57 9.48 0.31 9.23
C LEU A 57 10.79 1.02 8.93
N GLU A 58 11.92 0.38 9.20
CA GLU A 58 13.25 0.98 9.01
C GLU A 58 13.45 1.46 7.57
N VAL A 59 12.87 0.74 6.61
CA VAL A 59 12.92 1.07 5.19
C VAL A 59 12.10 2.33 4.86
N VAL A 60 11.01 2.59 5.59
CA VAL A 60 10.18 3.80 5.42
C VAL A 60 10.83 5.01 6.09
N GLU A 61 11.49 4.80 7.22
CA GLU A 61 12.16 5.88 7.98
C GLU A 61 13.52 6.28 7.38
N ASN A 62 13.89 5.74 6.22
CA ASN A 62 15.18 5.96 5.55
C ASN A 62 16.38 5.64 6.48
N LYS A 63 16.22 4.64 7.36
CA LYS A 63 17.31 4.12 8.19
C LYS A 63 18.23 3.25 7.32
N LEU A 64 19.51 3.18 7.71
CA LEU A 64 20.49 2.31 7.06
C LEU A 64 20.05 0.84 7.21
N VAL A 65 19.66 0.20 6.11
CA VAL A 65 19.34 -1.23 6.07
C VAL A 65 20.65 -2.01 5.97
N ASN A 66 20.77 -3.11 6.73
CA ASN A 66 21.90 -4.02 6.58
C ASN A 66 21.93 -4.59 5.15
N TYR A 67 23.04 -4.42 4.44
CA TYR A 67 23.21 -4.90 3.06
C TYR A 67 22.96 -6.40 2.91
N GLU A 68 23.28 -7.20 3.93
CA GLU A 68 23.04 -8.64 3.95
C GLU A 68 21.56 -9.00 3.95
N ASP A 69 20.70 -8.11 4.46
CA ASP A 69 19.24 -8.29 4.49
C ASP A 69 18.57 -7.77 3.20
N VAL A 70 19.32 -7.11 2.30
CA VAL A 70 18.78 -6.52 1.07
C VAL A 70 18.69 -7.58 -0.04
N VAL A 71 17.46 -7.85 -0.46
CA VAL A 71 17.13 -8.73 -1.58
C VAL A 71 17.38 -8.04 -2.91
N SER A 72 16.93 -6.80 -3.04
CA SER A 72 17.10 -6.01 -4.26
C SER A 72 17.10 -4.53 -3.96
N ASN A 73 17.70 -3.75 -4.86
CA ASN A 73 17.48 -2.30 -4.92
C ASN A 73 16.64 -1.98 -6.14
N VAL A 74 15.56 -1.23 -5.95
CA VAL A 74 14.72 -0.66 -7.00
C VAL A 74 15.04 0.81 -7.06
N ASP A 75 15.75 1.21 -8.11
CA ASP A 75 16.52 2.44 -8.14
C ASP A 75 17.46 2.53 -6.92
N LEU A 76 17.17 3.42 -5.96
CA LEU A 76 17.95 3.58 -4.71
C LEU A 76 17.22 3.06 -3.47
N LEU A 77 16.06 2.42 -3.64
CA LEU A 77 15.24 1.95 -2.53
C LEU A 77 15.43 0.45 -2.30
N PRO A 78 15.85 0.03 -1.10
CA PRO A 78 16.03 -1.38 -0.81
C PRO A 78 14.69 -2.09 -0.63
N ILE A 79 14.66 -3.35 -1.06
CA ILE A 79 13.68 -4.36 -0.65
C ILE A 79 14.43 -5.34 0.23
N SER A 80 14.04 -5.42 1.49
CA SER A 80 14.62 -6.35 2.46
C SER A 80 13.94 -7.73 2.41
N ILE A 81 14.65 -8.75 2.89
CA ILE A 81 14.06 -10.08 3.06
C ILE A 81 12.93 -10.07 4.10
N ALA A 82 13.03 -9.21 5.11
CA ALA A 82 12.00 -9.06 6.13
C ALA A 82 10.68 -8.53 5.53
N GLU A 83 10.74 -7.58 4.58
CA GLU A 83 9.54 -7.13 3.86
C GLU A 83 8.89 -8.28 3.06
N ILE A 84 9.69 -9.10 2.37
CA ILE A 84 9.19 -10.26 1.62
C ILE A 84 8.45 -11.22 2.56
N GLU A 85 9.11 -11.64 3.65
CA GLU A 85 8.53 -12.59 4.61
C GLU A 85 7.33 -12.00 5.34
N PHE A 86 7.36 -10.70 5.69
CA PHE A 86 6.23 -10.01 6.30
C PHE A 86 4.99 -10.05 5.41
N ARG A 87 5.15 -9.69 4.13
CA ARG A 87 4.04 -9.69 3.17
C ARG A 87 3.53 -11.10 2.91
N LYS A 88 4.43 -12.08 2.76
CA LYS A 88 4.06 -13.48 2.55
C LYS A 88 3.27 -14.02 3.75
N GLY A 89 3.79 -13.82 4.95
CA GLY A 89 3.18 -14.30 6.18
C GLY A 89 1.81 -13.70 6.48
N ILE A 90 1.61 -12.40 6.23
CA ILE A 90 0.27 -11.79 6.34
C ILE A 90 -0.73 -12.41 5.36
N ASN A 91 -0.32 -12.66 4.10
CA ASN A 91 -1.21 -13.26 3.11
C ASN A 91 -1.57 -14.71 3.44
N GLN A 92 -0.59 -15.49 3.89
CA GLN A 92 -0.79 -16.85 4.37
C GLN A 92 -1.71 -16.88 5.60
N ALA A 93 -1.45 -16.04 6.59
CA ALA A 93 -2.26 -15.95 7.80
C ALA A 93 -3.72 -15.59 7.46
N ALA A 94 -3.93 -14.62 6.58
CA ALA A 94 -5.26 -14.23 6.14
C ALA A 94 -5.98 -15.35 5.37
N GLY A 95 -5.25 -16.27 4.72
CA GLY A 95 -5.83 -17.33 3.90
C GLY A 95 -6.12 -16.90 2.46
N PHE A 96 -5.41 -15.87 1.96
CA PHE A 96 -5.46 -15.48 0.56
C PHE A 96 -4.68 -16.43 -0.37
N GLY A 97 -4.23 -17.57 0.15
CA GLY A 97 -3.39 -18.54 -0.55
C GLY A 97 -1.90 -18.21 -0.45
N ASP A 98 -1.07 -19.18 -0.82
CA ASP A 98 0.37 -19.00 -0.91
C ASP A 98 0.70 -18.11 -2.12
N MET A 99 0.93 -16.82 -1.88
CA MET A 99 1.62 -16.00 -2.88
C MET A 99 3.09 -16.41 -2.92
N ASP A 100 3.57 -16.71 -4.13
CA ASP A 100 4.97 -17.03 -4.32
C ASP A 100 5.87 -15.80 -4.11
N ASP A 101 7.15 -16.08 -3.88
CA ASP A 101 8.18 -15.07 -3.66
C ASP A 101 8.25 -14.06 -4.83
N LYS A 102 7.96 -14.51 -6.06
CA LYS A 102 7.99 -13.67 -7.26
C LYS A 102 6.86 -12.64 -7.23
N ALA A 103 5.64 -13.04 -6.87
CA ALA A 103 4.49 -12.15 -6.80
C ALA A 103 4.68 -11.10 -5.70
N ILE A 104 5.07 -11.52 -4.50
CA ILE A 104 5.36 -10.61 -3.39
C ILE A 104 6.48 -9.63 -3.77
N PHE A 105 7.55 -10.13 -4.39
CA PHE A 105 8.65 -9.30 -4.87
C PHE A 105 8.19 -8.24 -5.87
N ASN A 106 7.39 -8.61 -6.87
CA ASN A 106 6.91 -7.65 -7.87
C ASN A 106 5.93 -6.63 -7.28
N ILE A 107 5.09 -7.01 -6.32
CA ILE A 107 4.27 -6.06 -5.56
C ILE A 107 5.17 -5.05 -4.86
N LEU A 108 6.19 -5.49 -4.12
CA LEU A 108 7.12 -4.58 -3.44
C LEU A 108 7.90 -3.71 -4.42
N VAL A 109 8.32 -4.24 -5.57
CA VAL A 109 8.94 -3.42 -6.62
C VAL A 109 8.02 -2.28 -7.04
N GLU A 110 6.74 -2.55 -7.28
CA GLU A 110 5.79 -1.51 -7.67
C GLU A 110 5.58 -0.46 -6.57
N GLU A 111 5.57 -0.86 -5.30
CA GLU A 111 5.58 0.10 -4.18
C GLU A 111 6.83 1.00 -4.20
N LYS A 112 8.02 0.40 -4.40
CA LYS A 112 9.28 1.15 -4.46
C LYS A 112 9.33 2.07 -5.68
N LEU A 113 8.77 1.69 -6.82
CA LEU A 113 8.70 2.56 -8.00
C LEU A 113 7.89 3.82 -7.73
N ILE A 114 6.74 3.69 -7.05
CA ILE A 114 5.91 4.84 -6.68
C ILE A 114 6.66 5.74 -5.67
N MET A 115 7.33 5.16 -4.68
CA MET A 115 8.16 5.93 -3.74
C MET A 115 9.33 6.63 -4.44
N SER A 116 10.02 5.95 -5.36
CA SER A 116 11.11 6.52 -6.16
C SER A 116 10.60 7.69 -7.01
N TYR A 117 9.42 7.55 -7.63
CA TYR A 117 8.76 8.64 -8.34
C TYR A 117 8.42 9.82 -7.44
N ALA A 118 7.90 9.56 -6.24
CA ALA A 118 7.60 10.61 -5.28
C ALA A 118 8.86 11.37 -4.84
N ILE A 119 9.97 10.66 -4.61
CA ILE A 119 11.28 11.25 -4.29
C ILE A 119 11.79 12.11 -5.45
N LYS A 120 11.83 11.56 -6.67
CA LYS A 120 12.34 12.26 -7.87
C LYS A 120 11.57 13.55 -8.18
N ASN A 121 10.28 13.59 -7.86
CA ASN A 121 9.42 14.75 -8.10
C ASN A 121 9.21 15.62 -6.85
N ASN A 122 9.90 15.33 -5.74
CA ASN A 122 9.79 16.07 -4.48
C ASN A 122 8.35 16.16 -3.94
N VAL A 123 7.61 15.05 -4.00
CA VAL A 123 6.23 14.92 -3.52
C VAL A 123 6.08 13.86 -2.42
N LEU A 124 7.16 13.57 -1.69
CA LEU A 124 7.04 12.84 -0.42
C LEU A 124 6.17 13.61 0.58
N PRO A 125 5.43 12.91 1.45
CA PRO A 125 4.65 13.55 2.49
C PRO A 125 5.56 14.20 3.53
N THR A 126 5.16 15.37 4.01
CA THR A 126 5.73 15.96 5.23
C THR A 126 5.18 15.24 6.46
N LYS A 127 5.87 15.37 7.60
CA LYS A 127 5.38 14.83 8.88
C LYS A 127 3.97 15.31 9.21
N ASN A 128 3.69 16.61 9.01
CA ASN A 128 2.37 17.18 9.28
C ASN A 128 1.27 16.54 8.42
N GLU A 129 1.54 16.22 7.15
CA GLU A 129 0.56 15.56 6.29
C GLU A 129 0.24 14.13 6.76
N ILE A 130 1.23 13.43 7.32
CA ILE A 130 1.04 12.10 7.92
C ILE A 130 0.25 12.23 9.23
N ASP A 131 0.62 13.18 10.08
CA ASP A 131 -0.06 13.43 11.36
C ASP A 131 -1.53 13.85 11.15
N ASP A 132 -1.80 14.68 10.13
CA ASP A 132 -3.15 15.08 9.75
C ASP A 132 -3.99 13.90 9.23
N PHE A 133 -3.38 13.00 8.45
CA PHE A 133 -4.02 11.76 8.02
C PHE A 133 -4.39 10.88 9.23
N ILE A 134 -3.43 10.61 10.13
CA ILE A 134 -3.66 9.80 11.34
C ILE A 134 -4.70 10.45 12.25
N LYS A 135 -4.69 11.78 12.39
CA LYS A 135 -5.69 12.51 13.15
C LYS A 135 -7.09 12.33 12.54
N SER A 136 -7.21 12.31 11.22
CA SER A 136 -8.48 12.04 10.55
C SER A 136 -9.00 10.64 10.84
N GLU A 137 -8.14 9.62 10.82
CA GLU A 137 -8.47 8.23 11.18
C GLU A 137 -8.89 8.12 12.65
N ARG A 138 -8.18 8.79 13.57
CA ARG A 138 -8.55 8.86 14.99
C ARG A 138 -9.94 9.47 15.20
N LEU A 139 -10.29 10.51 14.44
CA LEU A 139 -11.63 11.11 14.50
C LEU A 139 -12.72 10.15 13.99
N VAL A 140 -12.41 9.28 13.03
CA VAL A 140 -13.33 8.21 12.60
C VAL A 140 -13.46 7.16 13.71
N PHE A 141 -12.33 6.78 14.33
CA PHE A 141 -12.31 5.84 15.46
C PHE A 141 -13.18 6.35 16.60
N GLU A 142 -13.07 7.62 16.98
CA GLU A 142 -13.90 8.20 18.04
C GLU A 142 -15.41 8.20 17.74
N LYS A 143 -15.79 8.19 16.45
CA LYS A 143 -17.19 8.37 16.01
C LYS A 143 -17.90 7.09 15.60
N THR A 144 -17.18 5.99 15.38
CA THR A 144 -17.75 4.79 14.77
C THR A 144 -17.43 3.54 15.58
N GLU A 145 -18.43 2.97 16.25
CA GLU A 145 -18.30 1.76 17.08
C GLU A 145 -17.69 0.58 16.31
N GLU A 146 -18.07 0.41 15.04
CA GLU A 146 -17.51 -0.63 14.17
C GLU A 146 -16.00 -0.45 13.98
N PHE A 147 -15.53 0.77 13.75
CA PHE A 147 -14.12 1.05 13.57
C PHE A 147 -13.34 0.91 14.89
N GLN A 148 -13.97 1.29 16.02
CA GLN A 148 -13.42 1.00 17.35
C GLN A 148 -13.24 -0.49 17.58
N LYS A 149 -14.27 -1.29 17.28
CA LYS A 149 -14.24 -2.74 17.40
C LYS A 149 -13.10 -3.34 16.57
N PHE A 150 -12.94 -2.91 15.31
CA PHE A 150 -11.87 -3.41 14.45
C PHE A 150 -10.48 -3.09 14.98
N ILE A 151 -10.21 -1.84 15.36
CA ILE A 151 -8.89 -1.45 15.88
C ILE A 151 -8.62 -2.12 17.23
N ASN A 152 -9.61 -2.17 18.14
CA ASN A 152 -9.44 -2.85 19.43
C ASN A 152 -9.16 -4.35 19.28
N ASN A 153 -9.87 -5.01 18.36
CA ASN A 153 -9.63 -6.42 18.05
C ASN A 153 -8.25 -6.65 17.46
N PHE A 154 -7.83 -5.78 16.54
CA PHE A 154 -6.48 -5.84 15.98
C PHE A 154 -5.41 -5.67 17.06
N CYS A 155 -5.48 -4.62 17.88
CA CYS A 155 -4.55 -4.37 18.98
C CYS A 155 -4.48 -5.55 19.94
N THR A 156 -5.63 -6.13 20.30
CA THR A 156 -5.70 -7.31 21.17
C THR A 156 -5.01 -8.52 20.53
N ALA A 157 -5.31 -8.80 19.26
CA ALA A 157 -4.73 -9.93 18.54
C ALA A 157 -3.21 -9.77 18.32
N ALA A 158 -2.78 -8.55 18.00
CA ALA A 158 -1.38 -8.17 17.80
C ALA A 158 -0.58 -8.03 19.10
N ASN A 159 -1.23 -8.10 20.27
CA ASN A 159 -0.64 -7.75 21.56
C ASN A 159 0.06 -6.38 21.53
N MET A 160 -0.62 -5.41 20.91
CA MET A 160 -0.13 -4.07 20.63
C MET A 160 -0.93 -3.05 21.45
N SER A 161 -0.26 -2.07 22.04
CA SER A 161 -0.96 -0.96 22.70
C SER A 161 -1.66 -0.07 21.66
N MET A 162 -2.69 0.65 22.07
CA MET A 162 -3.33 1.64 21.17
C MET A 162 -2.34 2.72 20.73
N GLU A 163 -1.37 3.06 21.57
CA GLU A 163 -0.31 4.02 21.22
C GLU A 163 0.61 3.45 20.13
N ASP A 164 1.07 2.21 20.29
CA ASP A 164 1.89 1.53 19.28
C ASP A 164 1.13 1.34 17.97
N TYR A 165 -0.19 1.08 18.04
CA TYR A 165 -1.04 1.03 16.85
C TYR A 165 -0.92 2.32 16.05
N TRP A 166 -1.17 3.48 16.67
CA TRP A 166 -1.16 4.74 15.94
C TRP A 166 0.25 5.20 15.54
N ASN A 167 1.23 5.03 16.42
CA ASN A 167 2.55 5.62 16.25
C ASN A 167 3.51 4.72 15.46
N THR A 168 3.20 3.42 15.34
CA THR A 168 4.05 2.44 14.66
C THR A 168 3.32 1.86 13.45
N TYR A 169 2.24 1.12 13.68
CA TYR A 169 1.55 0.40 12.62
C TYR A 169 0.79 1.33 11.66
N GLU A 170 0.01 2.26 12.19
CA GLU A 170 -0.74 3.22 11.38
C GLU A 170 0.20 4.23 10.74
N TYR A 171 1.24 4.68 11.44
CA TYR A 171 2.24 5.59 10.86
C TYR A 171 2.89 5.03 9.58
N TYR A 172 3.28 3.76 9.61
CA TYR A 172 3.77 3.04 8.43
C TYR A 172 2.80 3.07 7.26
N ASN A 173 1.52 2.78 7.53
CA ASN A 173 0.49 2.72 6.51
C ASN A 173 0.15 4.12 6.00
N ALA A 174 0.03 5.11 6.88
CA ALA A 174 -0.21 6.50 6.57
C ALA A 174 0.89 7.07 5.66
N PHE A 175 2.16 6.83 5.96
CA PHE A 175 3.27 7.23 5.09
C PHE A 175 3.09 6.69 3.66
N ARG A 176 2.81 5.39 3.53
CA ARG A 176 2.63 4.73 2.22
C ARG A 176 1.43 5.30 1.47
N ILE A 177 0.28 5.40 2.13
CA ILE A 177 -0.97 5.89 1.54
C ILE A 177 -0.83 7.33 1.06
N VAL A 178 -0.34 8.21 1.92
CA VAL A 178 -0.19 9.63 1.59
C VAL A 178 0.85 9.80 0.48
N THR A 179 1.97 9.05 0.52
CA THR A 179 2.96 9.05 -0.57
C THR A 179 2.34 8.66 -1.91
N PHE A 180 1.57 7.57 -1.94
CA PHE A 180 0.99 7.06 -3.18
C PHE A 180 -0.07 8.02 -3.72
N LYS A 181 -0.89 8.60 -2.84
CA LYS A 181 -1.85 9.64 -3.21
C LYS A 181 -1.15 10.86 -3.81
N LYS A 182 -0.09 11.36 -3.18
CA LYS A 182 0.67 12.52 -3.69
C LYS A 182 1.34 12.23 -5.02
N ALA A 183 1.91 11.03 -5.20
CA ALA A 183 2.46 10.60 -6.48
C ALA A 183 1.40 10.54 -7.58
N TYR A 184 0.23 9.97 -7.28
CA TYR A 184 -0.91 9.94 -8.19
C TYR A 184 -1.36 11.35 -8.56
N ASP A 185 -1.70 12.19 -7.58
CA ASP A 185 -2.22 13.55 -7.82
C ASP A 185 -1.22 14.38 -8.63
N TYR A 186 0.08 14.30 -8.29
CA TYR A 186 1.14 14.97 -9.05
C TYR A 186 1.23 14.49 -10.49
N SER A 187 1.11 13.18 -10.73
CA SER A 187 1.15 12.62 -12.09
C SER A 187 -0.02 13.12 -12.94
N ILE A 188 -1.23 13.16 -12.37
CA ILE A 188 -2.44 13.66 -13.04
C ILE A 188 -2.29 15.16 -13.35
N GLU A 189 -1.89 15.97 -12.37
CA GLU A 189 -1.66 17.40 -12.58
C GLU A 189 -0.61 17.68 -13.64
N THR A 190 0.47 16.89 -13.66
CA THR A 190 1.54 17.01 -14.65
C THR A 190 1.04 16.62 -16.04
N GLY A 191 0.29 15.53 -16.15
CA GLY A 191 -0.33 15.10 -17.41
C GLY A 191 -1.28 16.14 -17.98
N ILE A 192 -2.10 16.77 -17.12
CA ILE A 192 -2.98 17.88 -17.50
C ILE A 192 -2.17 19.08 -18.00
N LYS A 193 -1.15 19.51 -17.24
CA LYS A 193 -0.29 20.65 -17.62
C LYS A 193 0.46 20.42 -18.94
N LYS A 194 0.82 19.17 -19.26
CA LYS A 194 1.47 18.79 -20.51
C LYS A 194 0.50 18.58 -21.68
N GLY A 195 -0.81 18.62 -21.43
CA GLY A 195 -1.83 18.34 -22.44
C GLY A 195 -1.97 16.85 -22.79
N GLU A 196 -1.38 15.95 -22.00
CA GLU A 196 -1.49 14.50 -22.16
C GLU A 196 -2.78 13.94 -21.57
N LEU A 197 -3.43 14.71 -20.70
CA LEU A 197 -4.66 14.36 -19.99
C LEU A 197 -5.61 15.57 -19.98
N ARG A 198 -6.92 15.34 -20.09
CA ARG A 198 -7.90 16.42 -20.00
C ARG A 198 -8.20 16.76 -18.54
N ASP A 199 -8.41 18.05 -18.25
CA ASP A 199 -8.89 18.46 -16.93
C ASP A 199 -10.41 18.25 -16.81
N LEU A 200 -10.78 17.02 -16.47
CA LEU A 200 -12.18 16.63 -16.29
C LEU A 200 -12.76 17.13 -14.96
N LYS A 201 -11.93 17.52 -13.99
CA LYS A 201 -12.39 18.07 -12.71
C LYS A 201 -12.98 19.47 -12.88
N SER A 202 -12.54 20.20 -13.91
CA SER A 202 -13.06 21.52 -14.25
C SER A 202 -14.42 21.49 -14.96
N ASP A 203 -14.81 20.34 -15.53
CA ASP A 203 -16.06 20.18 -16.26
C ASP A 203 -17.21 19.77 -15.32
N LYS A 204 -18.20 20.65 -15.20
CA LYS A 204 -19.39 20.44 -14.35
C LYS A 204 -20.33 19.35 -14.85
N TYR A 205 -20.16 18.89 -16.09
CA TYR A 205 -21.02 17.89 -16.72
C TYR A 205 -20.39 16.49 -16.78
N THR A 206 -19.10 16.36 -16.45
CA THR A 206 -18.43 15.05 -16.42
C THR A 206 -18.82 14.29 -15.16
N LEU A 207 -19.21 13.01 -15.32
CA LEU A 207 -19.51 12.13 -14.19
C LEU A 207 -18.22 11.74 -13.46
N ASN A 208 -18.26 11.67 -12.13
CA ASN A 208 -17.10 11.27 -11.33
C ASN A 208 -16.52 9.91 -11.75
N SER A 209 -17.35 8.97 -12.21
CA SER A 209 -16.90 7.67 -12.73
C SER A 209 -15.98 7.79 -13.94
N ASP A 210 -16.25 8.76 -14.81
CA ASP A 210 -15.49 8.97 -16.04
C ASP A 210 -14.15 9.64 -15.72
N ILE A 211 -14.15 10.57 -14.75
CA ILE A 211 -12.91 11.18 -14.20
C ILE A 211 -12.00 10.08 -13.64
N THR A 212 -12.53 9.23 -12.77
CA THR A 212 -11.77 8.14 -12.16
C THR A 212 -11.22 7.18 -13.22
N SER A 213 -12.05 6.78 -14.20
CA SER A 213 -11.62 5.86 -15.26
C SER A 213 -10.48 6.42 -16.12
N GLU A 214 -10.55 7.69 -16.54
CA GLU A 214 -9.53 8.30 -17.39
C GLU A 214 -8.22 8.51 -16.61
N TYR A 215 -8.30 8.98 -15.37
CA TYR A 215 -7.13 9.24 -14.53
C TYR A 215 -6.44 7.95 -14.11
N ASP A 216 -7.19 6.88 -13.81
CA ASP A 216 -6.61 5.58 -13.45
C ASP A 216 -5.91 4.92 -14.65
N LYS A 217 -6.46 5.04 -15.86
CA LYS A 217 -5.78 4.57 -17.08
C LYS A 217 -4.47 5.32 -17.30
N TYR A 218 -4.47 6.64 -17.11
CA TYR A 218 -3.25 7.43 -17.21
C TYR A 218 -2.23 7.00 -16.15
N TRP A 219 -2.66 6.80 -14.90
CA TRP A 219 -1.78 6.32 -13.84
C TRP A 219 -1.19 4.93 -14.12
N ILE A 220 -1.98 4.00 -14.67
CA ILE A 220 -1.50 2.68 -15.11
C ILE A 220 -0.42 2.84 -16.19
N LYS A 221 -0.62 3.74 -17.16
CA LYS A 221 0.39 4.04 -18.19
C LYS A 221 1.70 4.52 -17.52
N ILE A 222 1.62 5.49 -16.61
CA ILE A 222 2.80 6.00 -15.89
C ILE A 222 3.49 4.89 -15.09
N LYS A 223 2.75 4.01 -14.40
CA LYS A 223 3.34 2.85 -13.70
C LYS A 223 4.11 1.91 -14.63
N LYS A 224 3.56 1.61 -15.81
CA LYS A 224 4.25 0.77 -16.80
C LYS A 224 5.53 1.45 -17.31
N GLU A 225 5.50 2.76 -17.55
CA GLU A 225 6.69 3.52 -17.93
C GLU A 225 7.76 3.50 -16.83
N MET A 226 7.38 3.74 -15.57
CA MET A 226 8.30 3.66 -14.42
C MET A 226 8.95 2.27 -14.32
N LYS A 227 8.14 1.20 -14.46
CA LYS A 227 8.61 -0.18 -14.40
C LYS A 227 9.59 -0.52 -15.53
N ASN A 228 9.34 -0.02 -16.74
CA ASN A 228 10.23 -0.24 -17.88
C ASN A 228 11.56 0.53 -17.77
N MET A 229 11.59 1.65 -17.05
CA MET A 229 12.76 2.52 -16.91
C MET A 229 13.58 2.27 -15.65
N THR A 230 13.11 1.41 -14.74
CA THR A 230 13.78 1.22 -13.44
C THR A 230 15.08 0.45 -13.56
N SER A 231 16.03 0.80 -12.69
CA SER A 231 17.19 -0.05 -12.45
C SER A 231 16.87 -1.01 -11.31
N LEU A 232 16.92 -2.31 -11.59
CA LEU A 232 16.70 -3.34 -10.59
C LEU A 232 17.93 -4.23 -10.46
N LYS A 233 18.46 -4.34 -9.24
CA LYS A 233 19.61 -5.19 -8.95
C LYS A 233 19.30 -6.11 -7.79
N VAL A 234 19.11 -7.39 -8.10
CA VAL A 234 18.93 -8.47 -7.12
C VAL A 234 20.28 -8.89 -6.56
N ASN A 235 20.35 -9.04 -5.25
CA ASN A 235 21.51 -9.54 -4.55
C ASN A 235 21.71 -11.04 -4.87
N LYS A 236 22.93 -11.42 -5.25
CA LYS A 236 23.29 -12.79 -5.64
C LYS A 236 22.98 -13.82 -4.55
N GLN A 237 23.03 -13.43 -3.28
CA GLN A 237 22.68 -14.30 -2.16
C GLN A 237 21.26 -14.87 -2.27
N TYR A 238 20.35 -14.14 -2.94
CA TYR A 238 18.94 -14.51 -3.06
C TYR A 238 18.56 -14.96 -4.48
N SER A 239 19.51 -15.20 -5.38
CA SER A 239 19.22 -15.52 -6.78
C SER A 239 18.43 -16.81 -6.98
N ASN A 240 18.50 -17.74 -6.02
CA ASN A 240 17.77 -19.01 -6.06
C ASN A 240 16.29 -18.90 -5.67
N ARG A 241 15.83 -17.76 -5.16
CA ARG A 241 14.43 -17.54 -4.73
C ARG A 241 13.50 -17.04 -5.84
N GLY A 242 14.01 -16.88 -7.07
CA GLY A 242 13.17 -16.50 -8.21
C GLY A 242 12.69 -15.05 -8.20
N PHE A 243 13.40 -14.17 -7.48
CA PHE A 243 13.14 -12.72 -7.50
C PHE A 243 13.51 -12.12 -8.86
N ILE A 244 12.55 -12.15 -9.77
CA ILE A 244 12.69 -11.66 -11.14
C ILE A 244 11.60 -10.63 -11.40
N LEU A 245 12.00 -9.46 -11.91
CA LEU A 245 11.07 -8.43 -12.34
C LEU A 245 10.25 -8.94 -13.53
N ASP A 246 8.93 -8.90 -13.38
CA ASP A 246 8.00 -9.25 -14.43
C ASP A 246 7.44 -7.99 -15.09
N ASN A 247 8.01 -7.62 -16.24
CA ASN A 247 7.60 -6.43 -17.00
C ASN A 247 6.31 -6.62 -17.80
N SER A 248 5.72 -7.82 -17.84
CA SER A 248 4.54 -8.10 -18.68
C SER A 248 3.24 -7.56 -18.11
N LYS A 249 3.17 -7.33 -16.79
CA LYS A 249 1.97 -6.92 -16.08
C LYS A 249 2.27 -6.06 -14.86
N LEU A 250 1.22 -5.48 -14.28
CA LEU A 250 1.28 -4.80 -12.99
C LEU A 250 0.74 -5.72 -11.87
N TYR A 251 1.33 -5.59 -10.70
CA TYR A 251 1.07 -6.38 -9.51
C TYR A 251 0.49 -5.48 -8.43
N THR A 252 -0.74 -5.76 -8.03
CA THR A 252 -1.39 -5.06 -6.91
C THR A 252 -1.75 -6.05 -5.81
N PHE A 253 -1.83 -5.57 -4.57
CA PHE A 253 -2.60 -6.31 -3.57
C PHE A 253 -4.03 -6.39 -4.11
N GLY A 254 -4.54 -7.59 -4.38
CA GLY A 254 -5.84 -7.82 -5.04
C GLY A 254 -5.76 -8.43 -6.45
N GLY A 255 -4.56 -8.71 -6.97
CA GLY A 255 -4.34 -9.47 -8.20
C GLY A 255 -3.70 -8.65 -9.33
N GLU A 256 -3.74 -9.23 -10.53
CA GLU A 256 -3.20 -8.65 -11.76
C GLU A 256 -4.12 -7.56 -12.31
N VAL A 257 -3.54 -6.49 -12.84
CA VAL A 257 -4.25 -5.40 -13.54
C VAL A 257 -3.79 -5.30 -15.00
#